data_AF-A0A9X7T263-F1
#
_entry.id   AF-A0A9X7T263-F1
#
_cell.length_a   1.000
_cell.length_b   1.000
_cell.length_c   1.000
_cell.angle_alpha   90.00
_cell.angle_beta   90.00
_cell.angle_gamma   90.00
#
_symmetry.space_group_name_H-M   'P 1'
#
loop_
_entity.id
_entity.type
_entity.pdbx_description
1 polymer ?
#
loop_
_entity_poly.entity_id
_entity_poly.type
_entity_poly.pdbx_seq_one_letter_code
_entity_poly.pdbx_strand_id
1 'polypeptide(L)'
;MSVNVTVLTDGNGVQREYREVNRKANVGELVKIVSCRMLHGLPIGSITVLDKDCVADGWFLEASGDSDRDYVVLEPTDVVTIDGVRYREEKRKAAVGERILIVAADVQAEEPYRNGDTFVVDSVSEYFEGDLRTRDGRYIEAKEYVVLTPITEPSPQPAAPIKITIPAIRVTVASMDDAVQAIADAVKAELAKRVEQTKPKSAQQLRDEIVERAKRDVTELERSWIASWQSAKRVSFWPKACAEKGITPVHYVEYVVNRKKRTVVALVRRIRGNEVVYRGIAKCAPGDVFNSHIGRAIALRRALELEVPTEYTNAPQPTEVRVGDVVQVTEPGLVTGATMIVTKFEPKFDLYGEGKAFRHTYDSGWLGVEQVKIIDDSRGETEVS
;
A
#
# COMPACT_ATOMS: atom_id res chain seq x y z
N MET A 1 9.50 10.76 11.56
CA MET A 1 8.17 11.06 12.14
C MET A 1 7.30 11.51 10.98
N SER A 2 6.25 10.76 10.65
CA SER A 2 5.30 11.20 9.62
C SER A 2 4.52 12.39 10.20
N VAL A 3 4.54 13.53 9.52
CA VAL A 3 3.73 14.68 9.88
C VAL A 3 2.33 14.42 9.34
N ASN A 4 1.31 14.43 10.20
CA ASN A 4 -0.07 14.35 9.73
C ASN A 4 -0.44 15.65 9.04
N VAL A 5 -0.96 15.54 7.82
CA VAL A 5 -1.32 16.68 6.96
C VAL A 5 -2.77 16.54 6.53
N THR A 6 -3.50 17.65 6.58
CA THR A 6 -4.86 17.78 6.03
C THR A 6 -4.82 18.76 4.85
N VAL A 7 -5.43 18.42 3.71
CA VAL A 7 -5.48 19.28 2.52
C VAL A 7 -6.81 20.00 2.45
N LEU A 8 -6.81 21.33 2.33
CA LEU A 8 -8.01 22.16 2.21
C LEU A 8 -7.82 23.25 1.17
N THR A 9 -8.92 23.74 0.60
CA THR A 9 -8.91 24.95 -0.23
C THR A 9 -8.69 26.18 0.65
N ASP A 10 -7.64 26.95 0.38
CA ASP A 10 -7.30 28.16 1.12
C ASP A 10 -8.07 29.40 0.64
N GLY A 11 -7.80 30.56 1.24
CA GLY A 11 -8.43 31.83 0.88
C GLY A 11 -8.10 32.32 -0.54
N ASN A 12 -7.09 31.73 -1.19
CA ASN A 12 -6.76 31.99 -2.59
C ASN A 12 -7.44 30.98 -3.53
N GLY A 13 -8.26 30.06 -3.02
CA GLY A 13 -8.94 29.05 -3.83
C GLY A 13 -8.04 27.87 -4.25
N VAL A 14 -6.84 27.73 -3.68
CA VAL A 14 -5.88 26.66 -4.01
C VAL A 14 -5.89 25.58 -2.93
N GLN A 15 -5.67 24.33 -3.31
CA GLN A 15 -5.51 23.24 -2.33
C GLN A 15 -4.18 23.39 -1.58
N ARG A 16 -4.23 23.70 -0.30
CA ARG A 16 -3.07 23.86 0.59
C ARG A 16 -3.00 22.73 1.62
N GLU A 17 -1.79 22.35 1.94
CA GLU A 17 -1.49 21.43 3.04
C GLU A 17 -1.46 22.17 4.38
N TYR A 18 -2.17 21.64 5.36
CA TYR A 18 -2.20 22.12 6.73
C TYR A 18 -1.57 21.07 7.64
N ARG A 19 -0.60 21.49 8.45
CA ARG A 19 0.01 20.66 9.48
C ARG A 19 -0.97 20.52 10.64
N GLU A 20 -1.22 19.28 11.04
CA GLU A 20 -2.01 18.99 12.24
C GLU A 20 -1.12 19.11 13.48
N VAL A 21 -1.41 20.11 14.32
CA VAL A 21 -0.65 20.40 15.53
C VAL A 21 -1.54 20.18 16.75
N ASN A 22 -1.05 19.34 17.66
CA ASN A 22 -1.70 19.15 18.93
C ASN A 22 -1.31 20.27 19.91
N ARG A 23 -2.15 21.31 19.98
CA ARG A 23 -2.03 22.42 20.92
C ARG A 23 -3.39 23.07 21.17
N LYS A 24 -3.47 23.89 22.21
CA LYS A 24 -4.63 24.74 22.46
C LYS A 24 -4.86 25.70 21.28
N ALA A 25 -6.08 25.71 20.75
CA ALA A 25 -6.49 26.62 19.68
C ALA A 25 -6.87 28.00 20.26
N ASN A 26 -6.65 29.04 19.45
CA ASN A 26 -7.20 30.38 19.66
C ASN A 26 -8.51 30.55 18.88
N VAL A 27 -9.41 31.40 19.39
CA VAL A 27 -10.61 31.79 18.65
C VAL A 27 -10.20 32.34 17.28
N GLY A 28 -10.86 31.86 16.24
CA GLY A 28 -10.60 32.17 14.83
C GLY A 28 -9.68 31.16 14.12
N GLU A 29 -9.05 30.22 14.84
CA GLU A 29 -8.22 29.19 14.20
C GLU A 29 -9.06 28.05 13.60
N LEU A 30 -8.56 27.45 12.52
CA LEU A 30 -9.12 26.24 11.94
C LEU A 30 -8.71 25.03 12.77
N VAL A 31 -9.68 24.19 13.10
CA VAL A 31 -9.47 22.95 13.85
C VAL A 31 -10.12 21.77 13.14
N LYS A 32 -9.50 20.60 13.28
CA LYS A 32 -10.03 19.32 12.82
C LYS A 32 -10.40 18.46 14.01
N ILE A 33 -11.61 17.92 14.02
CA ILE A 33 -12.12 17.09 15.10
C ILE A 33 -11.52 15.69 15.00
N VAL A 34 -10.81 15.25 16.03
CA VAL A 34 -10.15 13.92 16.08
C VAL A 34 -10.75 12.99 17.13
N SER A 35 -11.55 13.53 18.07
CA SER A 35 -12.33 12.76 19.03
C SER A 35 -13.67 13.46 19.32
N CYS A 36 -14.72 12.68 19.56
CA CYS A 36 -16.09 13.18 19.74
C CYS A 36 -16.50 13.33 21.22
N ARG A 37 -15.55 13.22 22.17
CA ARG A 37 -15.90 13.03 23.59
C ARG A 37 -16.63 14.24 24.20
N MET A 38 -16.33 15.46 23.76
CA MET A 38 -16.97 16.68 24.27
C MET A 38 -17.54 17.63 23.17
N LEU A 39 -17.55 17.21 21.90
CA LEU A 39 -17.84 18.05 20.73
C LEU A 39 -19.27 17.88 20.16
N HIS A 40 -20.28 17.68 21.02
CA HIS A 40 -21.73 17.77 20.70
C HIS A 40 -22.17 17.34 19.28
N GLY A 41 -21.75 16.16 18.83
CA GLY A 41 -22.23 15.57 17.58
C GLY A 41 -21.54 16.03 16.30
N LEU A 42 -20.45 16.80 16.38
CA LEU A 42 -19.56 16.99 15.23
C LEU A 42 -18.89 15.65 14.88
N PRO A 43 -19.01 15.18 13.62
CA PRO A 43 -18.42 13.92 13.23
C PRO A 43 -16.89 14.02 13.27
N ILE A 44 -16.23 12.93 13.65
CA ILE A 44 -14.77 12.81 13.59
C ILE A 44 -14.33 13.08 12.14
N GLY A 45 -13.32 13.94 11.99
CA GLY A 45 -12.81 14.42 10.70
C GLY A 45 -13.47 15.72 10.20
N SER A 46 -14.51 16.22 10.86
CA SER A 46 -15.06 17.55 10.53
C SER A 46 -14.06 18.66 10.82
N ILE A 47 -14.12 19.72 10.00
CA ILE A 47 -13.24 20.89 10.07
C ILE A 47 -14.11 22.11 10.28
N THR A 48 -13.75 22.93 11.25
CA THR A 48 -14.49 24.14 11.60
C THR A 48 -13.54 25.23 12.06
N VAL A 49 -14.01 26.48 12.00
CA VAL A 49 -13.35 27.61 12.66
C VAL A 49 -13.80 27.64 14.11
N LEU A 50 -12.88 27.89 15.04
CA LEU A 50 -13.20 28.02 16.46
C LEU A 50 -13.84 29.40 16.72
N ASP A 51 -15.11 29.48 17.10
CA ASP A 51 -15.80 30.73 17.41
C ASP A 51 -16.00 30.95 18.93
N LYS A 52 -16.18 32.20 19.38
CA LYS A 52 -16.55 32.56 20.76
C LYS A 52 -17.89 31.97 21.16
N ASP A 53 -18.83 31.76 20.25
CA ASP A 53 -20.11 31.11 20.59
C ASP A 53 -19.97 29.60 20.74
N CYS A 54 -18.92 28.99 20.18
CA CYS A 54 -18.46 27.66 20.61
C CYS A 54 -17.93 27.70 22.05
N VAL A 55 -17.47 28.86 22.52
CA VAL A 55 -16.99 29.08 23.91
C VAL A 55 -18.13 29.53 24.84
N ALA A 56 -19.21 30.15 24.32
CA ALA A 56 -20.26 30.81 25.10
C ALA A 56 -21.33 29.85 25.66
N ASP A 57 -21.55 28.68 25.04
CA ASP A 57 -22.34 27.59 25.64
C ASP A 57 -21.56 26.82 26.73
N GLY A 58 -20.33 27.24 27.05
CA GLY A 58 -19.62 26.84 28.28
C GLY A 58 -18.80 25.55 28.20
N TRP A 59 -18.46 25.03 27.01
CA TRP A 59 -17.85 23.69 26.89
C TRP A 59 -16.49 23.64 26.18
N PHE A 60 -15.88 24.78 25.82
CA PHE A 60 -14.60 24.75 25.09
C PHE A 60 -13.35 25.20 25.84
N LEU A 61 -13.38 25.73 27.07
CA LEU A 61 -12.11 26.13 27.67
C LEU A 61 -12.03 26.26 29.21
N GLU A 62 -13.04 25.85 29.98
CA GLU A 62 -12.97 25.87 31.45
C GLU A 62 -13.49 24.59 32.09
N ALA A 63 -12.94 23.43 31.69
CA ALA A 63 -13.03 22.23 32.51
C ALA A 63 -11.86 21.30 32.23
N SER A 64 -10.88 21.30 33.14
CA SER A 64 -9.71 20.41 33.21
C SER A 64 -8.67 20.58 32.09
N GLY A 65 -7.40 20.71 32.45
CA GLY A 65 -6.28 20.99 31.54
C GLY A 65 -5.89 19.82 30.63
N ASP A 66 -6.82 19.29 29.84
CA ASP A 66 -6.67 18.08 28.99
C ASP A 66 -7.48 18.19 27.67
N SER A 67 -7.74 19.41 27.18
CA SER A 67 -8.56 19.72 25.97
C SER A 67 -7.86 19.52 24.62
N ASP A 68 -6.61 19.09 24.63
CA ASP A 68 -5.74 18.85 23.47
C ASP A 68 -5.92 17.44 22.86
N ARG A 69 -6.97 16.72 23.23
CA ARG A 69 -7.25 15.36 22.71
C ARG A 69 -8.42 15.28 21.73
N ASP A 70 -9.26 16.30 21.68
CA ASP A 70 -10.52 16.27 20.93
C ASP A 70 -10.42 16.92 19.55
N TYR A 71 -9.48 17.83 19.37
CA TYR A 71 -9.18 18.47 18.09
C TYR A 71 -7.67 18.61 17.86
N VAL A 72 -7.30 18.89 16.62
CA VAL A 72 -5.96 19.37 16.24
C VAL A 72 -6.09 20.72 15.54
N VAL A 73 -5.12 21.61 15.78
CA VAL A 73 -5.05 22.90 15.08
C VAL A 73 -4.46 22.67 13.70
N LEU A 74 -5.06 23.29 12.69
CA LEU A 74 -4.61 23.24 11.30
C LEU A 74 -3.77 24.47 10.99
N GLU A 75 -2.44 24.32 11.03
CA GLU A 75 -1.51 25.39 10.69
C GLU A 75 -1.18 25.34 9.18
N PRO A 76 -1.39 26.43 8.42
CA PRO A 76 -1.11 26.44 6.99
C PRO A 76 0.40 26.24 6.74
N THR A 77 0.72 25.41 5.76
CA THR A 77 2.10 25.25 5.28
C THR A 77 2.34 26.08 4.01
N ASP A 78 3.58 26.14 3.57
CA ASP A 78 4.00 26.68 2.28
C ASP A 78 3.77 25.70 1.11
N VAL A 79 3.03 24.60 1.31
CA VAL A 79 2.82 23.56 0.30
C VAL A 79 1.41 23.63 -0.28
N VAL A 80 1.34 23.74 -1.61
CA VAL A 80 0.09 23.79 -2.38
C VAL A 80 0.06 22.75 -3.49
N THR A 81 -1.14 22.28 -3.84
CA THR A 81 -1.38 21.37 -4.96
C THR A 81 -2.12 22.11 -6.07
N ILE A 82 -1.50 22.16 -7.25
CA ILE A 82 -2.01 22.86 -8.43
C ILE A 82 -1.96 21.89 -9.60
N ASP A 83 -3.09 21.65 -10.26
CA ASP A 83 -3.23 20.68 -11.36
C ASP A 83 -2.72 19.26 -11.01
N GLY A 84 -2.87 18.84 -9.75
CA GLY A 84 -2.40 17.53 -9.27
C GLY A 84 -0.90 17.46 -8.97
N VAL A 85 -0.16 18.56 -9.09
CA VAL A 85 1.27 18.65 -8.76
C VAL A 85 1.48 19.45 -7.48
N ARG A 86 2.33 18.94 -6.58
CA ARG A 86 2.68 19.63 -5.33
C ARG A 86 3.80 20.64 -5.56
N TYR A 87 3.64 21.83 -5.00
CA TYR A 87 4.59 22.94 -5.07
C TYR A 87 4.85 23.52 -3.68
N ARG A 88 6.04 24.03 -3.48
CA ARG A 88 6.44 24.88 -2.37
C ARG A 88 6.35 26.33 -2.81
N GLU A 89 5.67 27.14 -2.03
CA GLU A 89 5.61 28.58 -2.19
C GLU A 89 6.87 29.23 -1.64
N GLU A 90 7.56 29.98 -2.49
CA GLU A 90 8.75 30.73 -2.12
C GLU A 90 8.53 32.22 -2.34
N LYS A 91 8.58 32.98 -1.24
CA LYS A 91 8.51 34.44 -1.28
C LYS A 91 9.87 35.00 -1.72
N ARG A 92 10.11 35.00 -3.03
CA ARG A 92 11.31 35.54 -3.69
C ARG A 92 10.97 36.07 -5.07
N LYS A 93 11.95 36.75 -5.70
CA LYS A 93 11.84 37.18 -7.09
C LYS A 93 11.83 35.97 -8.02
N ALA A 94 10.96 36.02 -9.02
CA ALA A 94 10.88 35.01 -10.05
C ALA A 94 11.91 35.24 -11.16
N ALA A 95 12.37 34.15 -11.77
CA ALA A 95 13.14 34.15 -13.00
C ALA A 95 12.25 33.81 -14.21
N VAL A 96 12.71 34.17 -15.41
CA VAL A 96 12.02 33.82 -16.66
C VAL A 96 11.82 32.30 -16.76
N GLY A 97 10.59 31.90 -17.09
CA GLY A 97 10.18 30.50 -17.21
C GLY A 97 9.69 29.86 -15.91
N GLU A 98 9.82 30.51 -14.75
CA GLU A 98 9.26 30.00 -13.50
C GLU A 98 7.73 30.13 -13.46
N ARG A 99 7.08 29.26 -12.68
CA ARG A 99 5.64 29.33 -12.40
C ARG A 99 5.43 30.14 -11.12
N ILE A 100 4.45 31.02 -11.13
CA ILE A 100 4.06 31.85 -9.98
C ILE A 100 2.60 31.62 -9.61
N LEU A 101 2.27 31.89 -8.35
CA LEU A 101 0.90 31.94 -7.82
C LEU A 101 0.58 33.36 -7.38
N ILE A 102 -0.56 33.89 -7.79
CA ILE A 102 -1.07 35.18 -7.32
C ILE A 102 -1.70 35.01 -5.93
N VAL A 103 -1.17 35.74 -4.96
CA VAL A 103 -1.61 35.72 -3.54
C VAL A 103 -2.16 37.06 -3.05
N ALA A 104 -1.92 38.14 -3.80
CA ALA A 104 -2.39 39.48 -3.46
C ALA A 104 -2.64 40.30 -4.73
N ALA A 105 -3.60 39.87 -5.55
CA ALA A 105 -3.96 40.52 -6.81
C ALA A 105 -4.29 42.00 -6.62
N ASP A 106 -3.59 42.85 -7.36
CA ASP A 106 -3.74 44.30 -7.42
C ASP A 106 -3.84 44.70 -8.89
N VAL A 107 -5.00 44.39 -9.50
CA VAL A 107 -5.19 44.47 -10.95
C VAL A 107 -5.23 45.93 -11.40
N GLN A 108 -4.22 46.34 -12.18
CA GLN A 108 -4.21 47.61 -12.90
C GLN A 108 -4.46 47.47 -14.42
N ALA A 109 -4.70 46.25 -14.91
CA ALA A 109 -4.80 45.92 -16.33
C ALA A 109 -6.25 45.67 -16.82
N GLU A 110 -6.48 45.82 -18.12
CA GLU A 110 -7.77 45.57 -18.79
C GLU A 110 -8.22 44.10 -18.71
N GLU A 111 -7.28 43.16 -18.54
CA GLU A 111 -7.55 41.74 -18.32
C GLU A 111 -7.36 41.36 -16.84
N PRO A 112 -8.44 41.18 -16.07
CA PRO A 112 -8.32 40.91 -14.65
C PRO A 112 -7.82 39.49 -14.36
N TYR A 113 -6.97 39.40 -13.35
CA TYR A 113 -6.57 38.16 -12.68
C TYR A 113 -6.95 38.24 -11.20
N ARG A 114 -6.95 37.12 -10.51
CA ARG A 114 -7.35 37.02 -9.09
C ARG A 114 -6.38 36.18 -8.29
N ASN A 115 -6.48 36.29 -6.96
CA ASN A 115 -5.82 35.35 -6.06
C ASN A 115 -6.17 33.91 -6.46
N GLY A 116 -5.15 33.05 -6.49
CA GLY A 116 -5.28 31.67 -6.95
C GLY A 116 -4.83 31.43 -8.38
N ASP A 117 -4.81 32.48 -9.22
CA ASP A 117 -4.36 32.33 -10.60
C ASP A 117 -2.86 32.01 -10.65
N THR A 118 -2.48 31.17 -11.61
CA THR A 118 -1.07 30.82 -11.83
C THR A 118 -0.64 31.21 -13.21
N PHE A 119 0.59 31.74 -13.31
CA PHE A 119 1.16 32.16 -14.58
C PHE A 119 2.59 31.67 -14.73
N VAL A 120 3.08 31.68 -15.97
CA VAL A 120 4.50 31.44 -16.30
C VAL A 120 5.14 32.76 -16.67
N VAL A 121 6.30 33.03 -16.06
CA VAL A 121 7.07 34.27 -16.29
C VAL A 121 7.67 34.26 -17.70
N ASP A 122 7.49 35.37 -18.41
CA ASP A 122 8.03 35.61 -19.76
C ASP A 122 9.23 36.55 -19.73
N SER A 123 9.13 37.65 -18.98
CA SER A 123 10.22 38.61 -18.78
C SER A 123 10.16 39.23 -17.39
N VAL A 124 11.33 39.65 -16.89
CA VAL A 124 11.47 40.38 -15.62
C VAL A 124 11.76 41.84 -15.96
N SER A 125 11.13 42.76 -15.24
CA SER A 125 11.30 44.20 -15.43
C SER A 125 12.73 44.64 -15.11
N GLU A 126 13.34 45.42 -16.00
CA GLU A 126 14.64 46.07 -15.77
C GLU A 126 14.51 47.35 -14.93
N TYR A 127 13.32 47.93 -14.86
CA TYR A 127 13.06 49.23 -14.23
C TYR A 127 12.46 49.13 -12.83
N PHE A 128 11.69 48.08 -12.57
CA PHE A 128 10.99 47.84 -11.32
C PHE A 128 11.39 46.48 -10.78
N GLU A 129 12.08 46.48 -9.65
CA GLU A 129 12.78 45.31 -9.15
C GLU A 129 11.82 44.20 -8.71
N GLY A 130 11.83 43.08 -9.42
CA GLY A 130 11.01 41.90 -9.12
C GLY A 130 9.65 41.86 -9.81
N ASP A 131 9.26 42.95 -10.47
CA ASP A 131 8.07 43.00 -11.32
C ASP A 131 8.31 42.20 -12.60
N LEU A 132 7.25 41.64 -13.17
CA LEU A 132 7.37 40.72 -14.28
C LEU A 132 6.23 40.84 -15.28
N ARG A 133 6.48 40.32 -16.48
CA ARG A 133 5.43 39.99 -17.45
C ARG A 133 5.30 38.49 -17.59
N THR A 134 4.05 38.05 -17.70
CA THR A 134 3.68 36.66 -17.94
C THR A 134 3.58 36.37 -19.43
N ARG A 135 3.62 35.09 -19.81
CA ARG A 135 3.46 34.67 -21.23
C ARG A 135 2.12 35.06 -21.84
N ASP A 136 1.13 35.25 -20.98
CA ASP A 136 -0.20 35.71 -21.38
C ASP A 136 -0.29 37.24 -21.47
N GLY A 137 0.85 37.94 -21.37
CA GLY A 137 0.94 39.39 -21.55
C GLY A 137 0.62 40.23 -20.31
N ARG A 138 0.37 39.61 -19.16
CA ARG A 138 0.01 40.33 -17.91
C ARG A 138 1.22 40.89 -17.20
N TYR A 139 1.11 42.12 -16.69
CA TYR A 139 2.08 42.73 -15.78
C TYR A 139 1.70 42.38 -14.34
N ILE A 140 2.66 41.90 -13.55
CA ILE A 140 2.47 41.50 -12.15
C ILE A 140 3.55 42.16 -11.29
N GLU A 141 3.14 42.85 -10.22
CA GLU A 141 4.08 43.46 -9.26
C GLU A 141 4.69 42.41 -8.32
N ALA A 142 5.91 42.65 -7.86
CA ALA A 142 6.65 41.75 -6.95
C ALA A 142 5.90 41.37 -5.66
N LYS A 143 4.95 42.22 -5.22
CA LYS A 143 4.15 42.02 -4.01
C LYS A 143 2.97 41.05 -4.20
N GLU A 144 2.56 40.80 -5.45
CA GLU A 144 1.32 40.09 -5.76
C GLU A 144 1.48 38.58 -5.84
N TYR A 145 2.73 38.09 -5.95
CA TYR A 145 3.01 36.68 -6.25
C TYR A 145 3.96 35.99 -5.26
N VAL A 146 3.91 34.66 -5.30
CA VAL A 146 4.95 33.76 -4.77
C VAL A 146 5.42 32.84 -5.89
N VAL A 147 6.69 32.41 -5.84
CA VAL A 147 7.23 31.46 -6.81
C VAL A 147 6.83 30.04 -6.40
N LEU A 148 6.44 29.22 -7.37
CA LEU A 148 6.07 27.83 -7.16
C LEU A 148 7.23 26.91 -7.55
N THR A 149 7.91 26.35 -6.56
CA THR A 149 8.95 25.34 -6.76
C THR A 149 8.32 23.95 -6.65
N PRO A 150 8.35 23.10 -7.69
CA PRO A 150 7.75 21.77 -7.61
C PRO A 150 8.38 20.94 -6.49
N ILE A 151 7.55 20.47 -5.56
CA ILE A 151 7.94 19.48 -4.56
C ILE A 151 7.87 18.15 -5.28
N THR A 152 8.99 17.81 -5.90
CA THR A 152 9.21 16.44 -6.32
C THR A 152 9.34 15.63 -5.03
N GLU A 153 8.23 15.03 -4.53
CA GLU A 153 8.40 13.73 -3.89
C GLU A 153 9.23 12.89 -4.87
N PRO A 154 10.20 12.08 -4.42
CA PRO A 154 10.97 11.23 -5.30
C PRO A 154 10.04 10.17 -5.90
N SER A 155 9.22 10.56 -6.88
CA SER A 155 8.95 9.78 -8.06
C SER A 155 10.33 9.39 -8.60
N PRO A 156 10.54 8.12 -8.97
CA PRO A 156 11.85 7.63 -9.37
C PRO A 156 12.38 8.62 -10.40
N GLN A 157 13.45 9.32 -10.03
CA GLN A 157 14.19 10.15 -10.97
C GLN A 157 14.32 9.30 -12.25
N PRO A 158 14.00 9.82 -13.45
CA PRO A 158 14.74 9.37 -14.60
C PRO A 158 16.19 9.57 -14.17
N ALA A 159 16.87 8.45 -13.90
CA ALA A 159 18.19 8.45 -13.32
C ALA A 159 18.98 9.54 -14.05
N ALA A 160 19.63 10.44 -13.28
CA ALA A 160 20.60 11.36 -13.85
C ALA A 160 21.36 10.59 -14.93
N PRO A 161 21.47 11.09 -16.18
CA PRO A 161 22.05 10.31 -17.26
C PRO A 161 23.36 9.75 -16.73
N ILE A 162 23.42 8.41 -16.64
CA ILE A 162 24.57 7.74 -16.04
C ILE A 162 25.75 8.15 -16.93
N LYS A 163 26.60 9.04 -16.42
CA LYS A 163 27.87 9.37 -17.07
C LYS A 163 28.77 8.14 -16.85
N ILE A 164 28.65 7.18 -17.74
CA ILE A 164 29.56 6.05 -17.80
C ILE A 164 30.87 6.57 -18.40
N THR A 165 31.75 7.09 -17.55
CA THR A 165 33.14 7.35 -17.96
C THR A 165 33.87 6.01 -17.95
N ILE A 166 34.04 5.43 -19.13
CA ILE A 166 34.84 4.22 -19.33
C ILE A 166 36.26 4.69 -19.66
N PRO A 167 37.24 4.58 -18.74
CA PRO A 167 38.53 5.24 -18.92
C PRO A 167 39.39 4.63 -20.05
N ALA A 168 39.12 3.38 -20.43
CA ALA A 168 39.48 2.78 -21.72
C ALA A 168 38.99 1.32 -21.70
N ILE A 169 38.08 0.96 -22.62
CA ILE A 169 37.92 -0.45 -23.01
C ILE A 169 38.80 -0.65 -24.25
N ARG A 170 39.81 -1.51 -24.14
CA ARG A 170 40.54 -2.02 -25.31
C ARG A 170 39.91 -3.35 -25.70
N VAL A 171 39.09 -3.35 -26.74
CA VAL A 171 38.66 -4.58 -27.40
C VAL A 171 39.50 -4.73 -28.66
N THR A 172 40.21 -5.84 -28.78
CA THR A 172 40.85 -6.22 -30.03
C THR A 172 39.82 -6.99 -30.85
N VAL A 173 39.25 -6.34 -31.85
CA VAL A 173 38.31 -6.94 -32.81
C VAL A 173 38.97 -6.99 -34.19
N ALA A 174 38.57 -7.97 -35.00
CA ALA A 174 39.04 -8.09 -36.37
C ALA A 174 38.50 -6.95 -37.27
N SER A 175 37.31 -6.44 -36.95
CA SER A 175 36.68 -5.30 -37.64
C SER A 175 35.88 -4.42 -36.69
N MET A 176 35.67 -3.15 -37.07
CA MET A 176 34.88 -2.17 -36.31
C MET A 176 33.40 -2.59 -36.16
N ASP A 177 32.88 -3.30 -37.16
CA ASP A 177 31.48 -3.74 -37.21
C ASP A 177 31.19 -4.85 -36.18
N ASP A 178 32.15 -5.75 -35.95
CA ASP A 178 32.03 -6.82 -34.95
C ASP A 178 31.98 -6.27 -33.52
N ALA A 179 32.72 -5.19 -33.24
CA ALA A 179 32.69 -4.52 -31.94
C ALA A 179 31.34 -3.84 -31.69
N VAL A 180 30.80 -3.14 -32.69
CA VAL A 180 29.51 -2.46 -32.58
C VAL A 180 28.39 -3.48 -32.37
N GLN A 181 28.44 -4.61 -33.07
CA GLN A 181 27.44 -5.67 -32.93
C GLN A 181 27.49 -6.35 -31.55
N ALA A 182 28.69 -6.67 -31.05
CA ALA A 182 28.85 -7.27 -29.73
C ALA A 182 28.37 -6.34 -28.58
N ILE A 183 28.62 -5.04 -28.70
CA ILE A 183 28.11 -4.05 -27.75
C ILE A 183 26.58 -3.94 -27.84
N ALA A 184 26.02 -3.90 -29.05
CA ALA A 184 24.58 -3.84 -29.26
C ALA A 184 23.86 -5.07 -28.65
N ASP A 185 24.42 -6.26 -28.85
CA ASP A 185 23.84 -7.51 -28.31
C ASP A 185 23.93 -7.57 -26.78
N ALA A 186 25.04 -7.12 -26.20
CA ALA A 186 25.18 -7.04 -24.74
C ALA A 186 24.20 -6.03 -24.11
N VAL A 187 24.05 -4.86 -24.72
CA VAL A 187 23.09 -3.84 -24.29
C VAL A 187 21.65 -4.36 -24.43
N LYS A 188 21.33 -5.04 -25.54
CA LYS A 188 20.01 -5.63 -25.79
C LYS A 188 19.67 -6.73 -24.78
N ALA A 189 20.63 -7.59 -24.44
CA ALA A 189 20.46 -8.64 -23.44
C ALA A 189 20.22 -8.05 -22.03
N GLU A 190 20.94 -6.99 -21.68
CA GLU A 190 20.78 -6.31 -20.39
C GLU A 190 19.46 -5.52 -20.31
N LEU A 191 19.06 -4.87 -21.41
CA LEU A 191 17.74 -4.24 -21.53
C LEU A 191 16.61 -5.27 -21.40
N ALA A 192 16.73 -6.43 -22.03
CA ALA A 192 15.73 -7.49 -21.92
C ALA A 192 15.55 -7.98 -20.48
N LYS A 193 16.65 -8.16 -19.72
CA LYS A 193 16.58 -8.52 -18.30
C LYS A 193 15.89 -7.45 -17.46
N ARG A 194 16.19 -6.18 -17.69
CA ARG A 194 15.58 -5.06 -16.96
C ARG A 194 14.10 -4.87 -17.30
N VAL A 195 13.72 -5.07 -18.57
CA VAL A 195 12.31 -5.04 -19.01
C VAL A 195 11.51 -6.19 -18.38
N GLU A 196 12.11 -7.37 -18.20
CA GLU A 196 11.44 -8.49 -17.52
C GLU A 196 11.23 -8.20 -16.03
N GLN A 197 12.16 -7.48 -15.39
CA GLN A 197 12.06 -7.06 -13.98
C GLN A 197 11.06 -5.92 -13.75
N THR A 198 10.75 -5.11 -14.77
CA THR A 198 9.78 -4.01 -14.67
C THR A 198 8.36 -4.40 -15.08
N LYS A 199 8.13 -5.63 -15.57
CA LYS A 199 6.77 -6.12 -15.80
C LYS A 199 6.04 -6.22 -14.45
N PRO A 200 4.84 -5.61 -14.32
CA PRO A 200 4.04 -5.79 -13.12
C PRO A 200 3.72 -7.27 -12.97
N LYS A 201 4.03 -7.83 -11.79
CA LYS A 201 3.75 -9.23 -11.48
C LYS A 201 2.26 -9.50 -11.65
N SER A 202 1.91 -10.62 -12.26
CA SER A 202 0.51 -11.01 -12.39
C SER A 202 -0.11 -11.27 -11.01
N ALA A 203 -1.44 -11.15 -10.90
CA ALA A 203 -2.15 -11.45 -9.66
C ALA A 203 -1.85 -12.88 -9.15
N GLN A 204 -1.70 -13.84 -10.06
CA GLN A 204 -1.32 -15.20 -9.72
C GLN A 204 0.10 -15.31 -9.17
N GLN A 205 1.07 -14.60 -9.78
CA GLN A 205 2.45 -14.59 -9.28
C GLN A 205 2.53 -13.98 -7.88
N LEU A 206 1.79 -12.89 -7.64
CA LEU A 206 1.69 -12.28 -6.31
C LEU A 206 1.06 -13.23 -5.29
N ARG A 207 -0.01 -13.93 -5.66
CA ARG A 207 -0.64 -14.95 -4.81
C ARG A 207 0.33 -16.07 -4.46
N ASP A 208 1.05 -16.61 -5.44
CA ASP A 208 2.02 -17.68 -5.24
C ASP A 208 3.17 -17.21 -4.31
N GLU A 209 3.68 -15.98 -4.48
CA GLU A 209 4.70 -15.40 -3.59
C GLU A 209 4.21 -15.25 -2.15
N ILE A 210 2.95 -14.85 -1.95
CA ILE A 210 2.34 -14.73 -0.63
C ILE A 210 2.18 -16.10 0.03
N VAL A 211 1.75 -17.12 -0.72
CA VAL A 211 1.64 -18.50 -0.21
C VAL A 211 3.02 -19.03 0.21
N GLU A 212 4.07 -18.83 -0.60
CA GLU A 212 5.42 -19.25 -0.24
C GLU A 212 5.99 -18.48 0.95
N ARG A 213 5.65 -17.19 1.08
CA ARG A 213 5.98 -16.41 2.27
C ARG A 213 5.28 -16.96 3.51
N ALA A 214 4.00 -17.30 3.43
CA ALA A 214 3.24 -17.89 4.52
C ALA A 214 3.83 -19.24 4.98
N LYS A 215 4.27 -20.09 4.04
CA LYS A 215 4.97 -21.36 4.37
C LYS A 215 6.27 -21.13 5.13
N ARG A 216 7.09 -20.18 4.65
CA ARG A 216 8.35 -19.81 5.32
C ARG A 216 8.10 -19.24 6.71
N ASP A 217 7.12 -18.35 6.83
CA ASP A 217 6.74 -17.72 8.09
C ASP A 217 6.28 -18.74 9.14
N VAL A 218 5.45 -19.72 8.75
CA VAL A 218 5.08 -20.83 9.62
C VAL A 218 6.33 -21.62 10.07
N THR A 219 7.19 -21.98 9.14
CA THR A 219 8.43 -22.73 9.43
C THR A 219 9.36 -21.96 10.35
N GLU A 220 9.48 -20.65 10.15
CA GLU A 220 10.31 -19.76 10.96
C GLU A 220 9.73 -19.58 12.36
N LEU A 221 8.43 -19.34 12.48
CA LEU A 221 7.76 -19.22 13.78
C LEU A 221 7.82 -20.51 14.58
N GLU A 222 7.68 -21.67 13.93
CA GLU A 222 7.87 -22.98 14.56
C GLU A 222 9.31 -23.25 14.99
N ARG A 223 10.28 -22.51 14.47
CA ARG A 223 11.69 -22.60 14.89
C ARG A 223 12.10 -21.49 15.86
N SER A 224 11.36 -20.40 15.88
CA SER A 224 11.65 -19.20 16.65
C SER A 224 11.21 -19.39 18.09
N TRP A 225 12.17 -19.30 18.99
CA TRP A 225 11.92 -19.27 20.41
C TRP A 225 11.44 -17.88 20.84
N ILE A 226 10.36 -17.83 21.61
CA ILE A 226 9.80 -16.61 22.19
C ILE A 226 9.74 -16.84 23.70
N ALA A 227 10.60 -16.20 24.49
CA ALA A 227 10.46 -16.18 25.94
C ALA A 227 9.81 -14.90 26.42
N SER A 228 8.77 -15.06 27.22
CA SER A 228 8.34 -14.06 28.19
C SER A 228 8.79 -14.52 29.58
N TRP A 229 9.67 -13.74 30.22
CA TRP A 229 9.94 -13.93 31.64
C TRP A 229 8.71 -13.51 32.46
N GLN A 230 8.52 -14.16 33.61
CA GLN A 230 7.30 -14.30 34.44
C GLN A 230 6.57 -13.03 34.94
N SER A 231 6.62 -11.88 34.26
CA SER A 231 5.94 -10.65 34.68
C SER A 231 5.28 -9.83 33.57
N ALA A 232 5.50 -10.16 32.30
CA ALA A 232 4.78 -9.53 31.19
C ALA A 232 3.71 -10.49 30.68
N LYS A 233 2.47 -10.03 30.54
CA LYS A 233 1.31 -10.74 29.96
C LYS A 233 1.51 -11.15 28.48
N ARG A 234 2.64 -11.74 28.12
CA ARG A 234 3.04 -12.09 26.74
C ARG A 234 3.20 -13.59 26.59
N VAL A 235 2.92 -14.11 25.40
CA VAL A 235 3.08 -15.52 25.05
C VAL A 235 4.53 -16.00 25.17
N SER A 236 4.72 -17.17 25.80
CA SER A 236 5.98 -17.92 25.81
C SER A 236 5.86 -19.16 24.91
N PHE A 237 6.69 -19.25 23.87
CA PHE A 237 6.71 -20.35 22.91
C PHE A 237 8.11 -20.96 22.78
N TRP A 238 8.19 -22.28 23.01
CA TRP A 238 9.44 -23.04 23.16
C TRP A 238 9.37 -24.31 22.29
N PRO A 239 9.53 -24.17 20.97
CA PRO A 239 9.32 -25.25 20.01
C PRO A 239 10.37 -26.37 20.08
N LYS A 240 10.13 -27.47 19.35
CA LYS A 240 11.11 -28.57 19.19
C LYS A 240 12.49 -28.11 18.71
N ALA A 241 12.55 -27.06 17.88
CA ALA A 241 13.81 -26.47 17.42
C ALA A 241 14.71 -25.91 18.55
N CYS A 242 14.17 -25.69 19.75
CA CYS A 242 14.96 -25.31 20.93
C CYS A 242 16.01 -26.37 21.30
N ALA A 243 15.76 -27.64 21.01
CA ALA A 243 16.68 -28.74 21.31
C ALA A 243 18.04 -28.55 20.60
N GLU A 244 18.04 -28.04 19.37
CA GLU A 244 19.26 -27.75 18.59
C GLU A 244 20.11 -26.63 19.21
N LYS A 245 19.50 -25.77 20.03
CA LYS A 245 20.15 -24.66 20.74
C LYS A 245 20.49 -24.99 22.20
N GLY A 246 20.42 -26.26 22.60
CA GLY A 246 20.70 -26.71 23.97
C GLY A 246 19.61 -26.38 25.00
N ILE A 247 18.41 -26.01 24.54
CA ILE A 247 17.27 -25.62 25.37
C ILE A 247 16.21 -26.72 25.35
N THR A 248 15.60 -27.04 26.50
CA THR A 248 14.54 -28.07 26.56
C THR A 248 13.27 -27.58 25.86
N PRO A 249 12.77 -28.27 24.82
CA PRO A 249 11.52 -27.90 24.16
C PRO A 249 10.33 -28.16 25.10
N VAL A 250 9.34 -27.27 25.07
CA VAL A 250 8.16 -27.34 25.94
C VAL A 250 6.86 -27.31 25.15
N HIS A 251 6.88 -26.77 23.93
CA HIS A 251 5.69 -26.55 23.11
C HIS A 251 5.82 -27.18 21.71
N TYR A 252 4.69 -27.52 21.11
CA TYR A 252 4.57 -27.82 19.68
C TYR A 252 3.26 -27.24 19.14
N VAL A 253 3.19 -27.05 17.82
CA VAL A 253 2.00 -26.53 17.14
C VAL A 253 1.27 -27.68 16.46
N GLU A 254 -0.03 -27.75 16.63
CA GLU A 254 -0.95 -28.63 15.93
C GLU A 254 -1.93 -27.78 15.13
N TYR A 255 -2.13 -28.09 13.84
CA TYR A 255 -3.08 -27.38 12.99
C TYR A 255 -4.32 -28.22 12.74
N VAL A 256 -5.48 -27.65 13.04
CA VAL A 256 -6.78 -28.22 12.67
C VAL A 256 -7.33 -27.44 11.48
N VAL A 257 -7.33 -28.09 10.31
CA VAL A 257 -7.79 -27.50 9.05
C VAL A 257 -9.21 -27.98 8.74
N ASN A 258 -10.19 -27.09 8.82
CA ASN A 258 -11.58 -27.40 8.48
C ASN A 258 -11.96 -26.72 7.16
N ARG A 259 -11.84 -27.47 6.06
CA ARG A 259 -12.15 -26.98 4.70
C ARG A 259 -13.62 -26.61 4.54
N LYS A 260 -14.55 -27.40 5.11
CA LYS A 260 -16.01 -27.12 5.07
C LYS A 260 -16.36 -25.79 5.72
N LYS A 261 -15.74 -25.47 6.86
CA LYS A 261 -15.90 -24.19 7.56
C LYS A 261 -14.93 -23.11 7.08
N ARG A 262 -14.08 -23.40 6.10
CA ARG A 262 -13.01 -22.52 5.59
C ARG A 262 -12.20 -21.86 6.72
N THR A 263 -11.85 -22.68 7.72
CA THR A 263 -11.23 -22.24 8.98
C THR A 263 -9.98 -23.07 9.28
N VAL A 264 -8.91 -22.40 9.70
CA VAL A 264 -7.70 -23.04 10.21
C VAL A 264 -7.50 -22.62 11.67
N VAL A 265 -7.25 -23.57 12.55
CA VAL A 265 -6.95 -23.33 13.96
C VAL A 265 -5.53 -23.81 14.25
N ALA A 266 -4.71 -22.94 14.84
CA ALA A 266 -3.40 -23.30 15.36
C ALA A 266 -3.53 -23.49 16.88
N LEU A 267 -3.22 -24.70 17.35
CA LEU A 267 -3.21 -25.08 18.75
C LEU A 267 -1.76 -25.24 19.20
N VAL A 268 -1.30 -24.36 20.08
CA VAL A 268 0.01 -24.47 20.70
C VAL A 268 -0.15 -25.32 21.95
N ARG A 269 0.42 -26.51 21.94
CA ARG A 269 0.30 -27.49 23.03
C ARG A 269 1.57 -27.65 23.80
N ARG A 270 1.44 -27.96 25.08
CA ARG A 270 2.56 -28.36 25.92
C ARG A 270 2.92 -29.82 25.63
N ILE A 271 4.21 -30.09 25.40
CA ILE A 271 4.73 -31.44 25.15
C ILE A 271 4.42 -32.35 26.35
N ARG A 272 4.62 -31.84 27.57
CA ARG A 272 4.23 -32.54 28.79
C ARG A 272 2.77 -32.22 29.10
N GLY A 273 1.90 -33.23 29.09
CA GLY A 273 0.49 -33.12 29.48
C GLY A 273 -0.50 -32.84 28.35
N ASN A 274 -0.03 -32.55 27.12
CA ASN A 274 -0.87 -32.35 25.93
C ASN A 274 -1.91 -31.21 26.05
N GLU A 275 -1.73 -30.31 27.01
CA GLU A 275 -2.62 -29.18 27.27
C GLU A 275 -2.46 -28.12 26.17
N VAL A 276 -3.58 -27.52 25.72
CA VAL A 276 -3.56 -26.37 24.81
C VAL A 276 -3.29 -25.11 25.61
N VAL A 277 -2.13 -24.50 25.39
CA VAL A 277 -1.68 -23.28 26.10
C VAL A 277 -2.13 -22.02 25.35
N TYR A 278 -1.99 -22.03 24.02
CA TYR A 278 -2.41 -20.92 23.17
C TYR A 278 -3.20 -21.42 21.97
N ARG A 279 -4.10 -20.57 21.48
CA ARG A 279 -4.97 -20.88 20.36
C ARG A 279 -5.15 -19.64 19.49
N GLY A 280 -4.96 -19.83 18.19
CA GLY A 280 -5.28 -18.82 17.18
C GLY A 280 -6.20 -19.39 16.11
N ILE A 281 -7.07 -18.54 15.57
CA ILE A 281 -8.05 -18.92 14.56
C ILE A 281 -7.89 -18.02 13.35
N ALA A 282 -7.83 -18.61 12.17
CA ALA A 282 -7.97 -17.94 10.89
C ALA A 282 -9.25 -18.43 10.22
N LYS A 283 -10.14 -17.51 9.86
CA LYS A 283 -11.36 -17.79 9.11
C LYS A 283 -11.30 -17.03 7.80
N CYS A 284 -11.50 -17.74 6.70
CA CYS A 284 -11.51 -17.15 5.37
C CYS A 284 -12.81 -16.37 5.14
N ALA A 285 -12.72 -15.22 4.47
CA ALA A 285 -13.87 -14.34 4.24
C ALA A 285 -14.89 -14.98 3.28
N PRO A 286 -16.20 -14.70 3.43
CA PRO A 286 -17.19 -15.08 2.41
C PRO A 286 -16.79 -14.53 1.03
N GLY A 287 -16.75 -15.39 0.00
CA GLY A 287 -16.39 -15.00 -1.37
C GLY A 287 -14.90 -15.12 -1.73
N ASP A 288 -14.01 -15.23 -0.75
CA ASP A 288 -12.56 -15.41 -0.95
C ASP A 288 -12.18 -16.87 -1.30
N VAL A 289 -10.94 -17.14 -1.73
CA VAL A 289 -10.45 -18.50 -1.98
C VAL A 289 -9.67 -19.02 -0.77
N PHE A 290 -10.05 -20.21 -0.31
CA PHE A 290 -9.45 -20.82 0.87
C PHE A 290 -8.04 -21.35 0.57
N ASN A 291 -7.06 -20.93 1.38
CA ASN A 291 -5.71 -21.46 1.34
C ASN A 291 -5.27 -21.91 2.74
N SER A 292 -4.92 -23.19 2.90
CA SER A 292 -4.52 -23.73 4.20
C SER A 292 -3.22 -23.11 4.72
N HIS A 293 -2.23 -22.83 3.85
CA HIS A 293 -0.94 -22.27 4.26
C HIS A 293 -1.05 -20.84 4.78
N ILE A 294 -1.79 -19.98 4.07
CA ILE A 294 -2.08 -18.60 4.53
C ILE A 294 -2.87 -18.67 5.85
N GLY A 295 -3.87 -19.57 5.92
CA GLY A 295 -4.64 -19.79 7.15
C GLY A 295 -3.77 -20.23 8.34
N ARG A 296 -2.80 -21.12 8.14
CA ARG A 296 -1.86 -21.56 9.17
C ARG A 296 -0.98 -20.43 9.67
N ALA A 297 -0.43 -19.60 8.77
CA ALA A 297 0.39 -18.45 9.14
C ALA A 297 -0.40 -17.44 10.00
N ILE A 298 -1.61 -17.08 9.57
CA ILE A 298 -2.49 -16.16 10.32
C ILE A 298 -2.87 -16.77 11.68
N ALA A 299 -3.26 -18.05 11.70
CA ALA A 299 -3.68 -18.72 12.92
C ALA A 299 -2.51 -18.82 13.93
N LEU A 300 -1.30 -19.17 13.48
CA LEU A 300 -0.13 -19.26 14.35
C LEU A 300 0.27 -17.88 14.89
N ARG A 301 0.33 -16.85 14.03
CA ARG A 301 0.63 -15.47 14.48
C ARG A 301 -0.37 -15.00 15.54
N ARG A 302 -1.67 -15.25 15.34
CA ARG A 302 -2.71 -14.95 16.33
C ARG A 302 -2.54 -15.74 17.62
N ALA A 303 -2.15 -17.02 17.53
CA ALA A 303 -1.88 -17.84 18.72
C ALA A 303 -0.69 -17.31 19.53
N LEU A 304 0.31 -16.74 18.85
CA LEU A 304 1.51 -16.17 19.44
C LEU A 304 1.39 -14.68 19.80
N GLU A 305 0.20 -14.08 19.66
CA GLU A 305 -0.04 -12.64 19.86
C GLU A 305 0.87 -11.73 19.01
N LEU A 306 1.22 -12.19 17.81
CA LEU A 306 2.00 -11.44 16.83
C LEU A 306 1.09 -10.71 15.84
N GLU A 307 1.58 -9.58 15.32
CA GLU A 307 0.90 -8.85 14.27
C GLU A 307 0.80 -9.71 12.99
N VAL A 308 -0.38 -9.72 12.39
CA VAL A 308 -0.65 -10.45 11.15
C VAL A 308 -0.39 -9.52 9.97
N PRO A 309 0.55 -9.85 9.06
CA PRO A 309 0.79 -9.06 7.87
C PRO A 309 -0.48 -8.87 7.04
N THR A 310 -0.74 -7.64 6.60
CA THR A 310 -1.91 -7.28 5.78
C THR A 310 -1.93 -7.99 4.44
N GLU A 311 -0.76 -8.37 3.92
CA GLU A 311 -0.61 -9.19 2.71
C GLU A 311 -1.32 -10.55 2.80
N TYR A 312 -1.41 -11.13 4.01
CA TYR A 312 -2.11 -12.40 4.22
C TYR A 312 -3.63 -12.24 4.28
N THR A 313 -4.11 -11.07 4.69
CA THR A 313 -5.55 -10.78 4.75
C THR A 313 -6.10 -10.23 3.44
N ASN A 314 -5.25 -9.60 2.62
CA ASN A 314 -5.61 -8.97 1.35
C ASN A 314 -4.94 -9.67 0.15
N ALA A 315 -4.67 -10.97 0.27
CA ALA A 315 -4.02 -11.73 -0.78
C ALA A 315 -4.92 -11.78 -2.04
N PRO A 316 -4.38 -11.58 -3.25
CA PRO A 316 -5.16 -11.59 -4.49
C PRO A 316 -5.83 -12.94 -4.74
N GLN A 317 -6.91 -12.95 -5.53
CA GLN A 317 -7.60 -14.18 -5.93
C GLN A 317 -6.75 -14.97 -6.94
N PRO A 318 -6.72 -16.31 -6.87
CA PRO A 318 -6.07 -17.11 -7.91
C PRO A 318 -6.84 -16.98 -9.23
N THR A 319 -6.10 -16.79 -10.32
CA THR A 319 -6.65 -16.65 -11.68
C THR A 319 -6.38 -17.88 -12.54
N GLU A 320 -5.48 -18.77 -12.11
CA GLU A 320 -5.09 -19.96 -12.87
C GLU A 320 -5.49 -21.24 -12.12
N VAL A 321 -6.31 -22.07 -12.77
CA VAL A 321 -6.62 -23.43 -12.28
C VAL A 321 -5.40 -24.33 -12.46
N ARG A 322 -5.02 -25.06 -11.42
CA ARG A 322 -3.91 -26.01 -11.43
C ARG A 322 -4.31 -27.35 -10.83
N VAL A 323 -3.49 -28.38 -11.08
CA VAL A 323 -3.70 -29.71 -10.51
C VAL A 323 -3.64 -29.64 -8.98
N GLY A 324 -4.61 -30.29 -8.33
CA GLY A 324 -4.78 -30.27 -6.88
C GLY A 324 -5.68 -29.15 -6.35
N ASP A 325 -6.10 -28.20 -7.20
CA ASP A 325 -7.08 -27.18 -6.80
C ASP A 325 -8.45 -27.81 -6.63
N VAL A 326 -9.20 -27.32 -5.64
CA VAL A 326 -10.61 -27.64 -5.46
C VAL A 326 -11.44 -26.57 -6.15
N VAL A 327 -12.26 -27.00 -7.09
CA VAL A 327 -13.08 -26.13 -7.93
C VAL A 327 -14.56 -26.43 -7.76
N GLN A 328 -15.39 -25.43 -8.02
CA GLN A 328 -16.84 -25.53 -8.06
C GLN A 328 -17.34 -25.24 -9.47
N VAL A 329 -18.20 -26.12 -10.00
CA VAL A 329 -18.78 -25.95 -11.33
C VAL A 329 -19.81 -24.82 -11.32
N THR A 330 -19.63 -23.86 -12.22
CA THR A 330 -20.49 -22.67 -12.33
C THR A 330 -21.45 -22.72 -13.50
N GLU A 331 -21.18 -23.57 -14.49
CA GLU A 331 -22.00 -23.61 -15.70
C GLU A 331 -23.36 -24.33 -15.49
N PRO A 332 -24.48 -23.72 -15.92
CA PRO A 332 -25.81 -24.34 -15.85
C PRO A 332 -25.96 -25.56 -16.77
N GLY A 333 -26.56 -26.64 -16.28
CA GLY A 333 -26.87 -27.84 -17.08
C GLY A 333 -25.80 -28.94 -17.01
N LEU A 334 -24.65 -28.64 -16.40
CA LEU A 334 -23.68 -29.63 -15.93
C LEU A 334 -24.01 -30.06 -14.48
N VAL A 335 -23.06 -30.70 -13.80
CA VAL A 335 -23.09 -30.97 -12.36
C VAL A 335 -22.91 -29.67 -11.55
N THR A 336 -23.72 -28.66 -11.86
CA THR A 336 -23.64 -27.29 -11.35
C THR A 336 -23.64 -27.28 -9.83
N GLY A 337 -22.71 -26.53 -9.24
CA GLY A 337 -22.52 -26.43 -7.80
C GLY A 337 -21.73 -27.59 -7.18
N ALA A 338 -21.44 -28.66 -7.92
CA ALA A 338 -20.58 -29.74 -7.44
C ALA A 338 -19.16 -29.23 -7.21
N THR A 339 -18.57 -29.72 -6.11
CA THR A 339 -17.17 -29.48 -5.75
C THR A 339 -16.32 -30.68 -6.14
N MET A 340 -15.17 -30.44 -6.75
CA MET A 340 -14.28 -31.49 -7.24
C MET A 340 -12.82 -31.05 -7.23
N ILE A 341 -11.91 -32.01 -7.28
CA ILE A 341 -10.46 -31.75 -7.30
C ILE A 341 -9.95 -31.94 -8.72
N VAL A 342 -9.14 -31.00 -9.20
CA VAL A 342 -8.46 -31.09 -10.50
C VAL A 342 -7.34 -32.13 -10.43
N THR A 343 -7.39 -33.17 -11.26
CA THR A 343 -6.43 -34.29 -11.18
C THR A 343 -5.37 -34.26 -12.26
N LYS A 344 -5.73 -33.90 -13.50
CA LYS A 344 -4.77 -33.74 -14.62
C LYS A 344 -5.35 -32.88 -15.74
N PHE A 345 -4.49 -32.21 -16.51
CA PHE A 345 -4.88 -31.56 -17.76
C PHE A 345 -4.84 -32.54 -18.93
N GLU A 346 -5.78 -32.40 -19.88
CA GLU A 346 -5.93 -33.23 -21.07
C GLU A 346 -6.03 -32.34 -22.31
N PRO A 347 -4.89 -31.84 -22.85
CA PRO A 347 -4.89 -30.84 -23.93
C PRO A 347 -5.62 -31.26 -25.21
N LYS A 348 -5.80 -32.57 -25.42
CA LYS A 348 -6.58 -33.14 -26.52
C LYS A 348 -8.06 -32.70 -26.54
N PHE A 349 -8.55 -32.16 -25.44
CA PHE A 349 -9.91 -31.62 -25.31
C PHE A 349 -9.95 -30.08 -25.24
N ASP A 350 -8.82 -29.38 -25.40
CA ASP A 350 -8.78 -27.90 -25.39
C ASP A 350 -9.50 -27.29 -26.62
N LEU A 351 -9.66 -28.07 -27.68
CA LEU A 351 -10.33 -27.71 -28.93
C LEU A 351 -11.85 -27.49 -28.81
N TYR A 352 -12.46 -27.77 -27.65
CA TYR A 352 -13.90 -27.62 -27.44
C TYR A 352 -14.33 -26.24 -26.92
N GLY A 353 -13.41 -25.27 -26.82
CA GLY A 353 -13.75 -23.86 -26.61
C GLY A 353 -13.93 -23.40 -25.17
N GLU A 354 -13.80 -24.29 -24.18
CA GLU A 354 -14.01 -23.99 -22.75
C GLU A 354 -12.69 -23.74 -21.98
N GLY A 355 -11.68 -23.26 -22.71
CA GLY A 355 -10.30 -23.15 -22.22
C GLY A 355 -9.60 -24.51 -22.09
N LYS A 356 -8.61 -24.60 -21.19
CA LYS A 356 -7.84 -25.83 -20.97
C LYS A 356 -8.69 -26.90 -20.31
N ALA A 357 -8.77 -28.08 -20.90
CA ALA A 357 -9.53 -29.19 -20.37
C ALA A 357 -8.77 -29.95 -19.28
N PHE A 358 -9.48 -30.35 -18.24
CA PHE A 358 -8.94 -31.12 -17.12
C PHE A 358 -9.89 -32.24 -16.68
N ARG A 359 -9.29 -33.28 -16.07
CA ARG A 359 -9.98 -34.34 -15.35
C ARG A 359 -10.18 -33.96 -13.90
N HIS A 360 -11.21 -34.53 -13.29
CA HIS A 360 -11.57 -34.26 -11.92
C HIS A 360 -11.98 -35.54 -11.18
N THR A 361 -12.27 -35.43 -9.89
CA THR A 361 -12.64 -36.55 -9.01
C THR A 361 -14.12 -36.94 -9.04
N TYR A 362 -14.99 -36.10 -9.63
CA TYR A 362 -16.44 -36.33 -9.61
C TYR A 362 -16.89 -37.53 -10.45
N ASP A 363 -16.39 -37.65 -11.69
CA ASP A 363 -16.67 -38.75 -12.61
C ASP A 363 -15.49 -38.97 -13.58
N SER A 364 -15.69 -39.81 -14.60
CA SER A 364 -14.71 -40.09 -15.65
C SER A 364 -14.73 -39.08 -16.81
N GLY A 365 -15.37 -37.93 -16.65
CA GLY A 365 -15.54 -36.85 -17.61
C GLY A 365 -14.37 -35.85 -17.61
N TRP A 366 -14.58 -34.73 -18.30
CA TRP A 366 -13.65 -33.60 -18.36
C TRP A 366 -14.43 -32.29 -18.30
N LEU A 367 -13.79 -31.25 -17.79
CA LEU A 367 -14.30 -29.89 -17.78
C LEU A 367 -13.20 -28.93 -18.24
N GLY A 368 -13.60 -27.79 -18.80
CA GLY A 368 -12.75 -26.66 -19.13
C GLY A 368 -12.57 -25.73 -17.93
N VAL A 369 -11.44 -25.01 -17.89
CA VAL A 369 -11.15 -24.02 -16.84
C VAL A 369 -12.16 -22.88 -16.77
N GLU A 370 -12.87 -22.58 -17.86
CA GLU A 370 -13.86 -21.51 -17.92
C GLU A 370 -15.20 -21.91 -17.27
N GLN A 371 -15.44 -23.21 -17.10
CA GLN A 371 -16.68 -23.76 -16.56
C GLN A 371 -16.68 -23.85 -15.02
N VAL A 372 -15.58 -23.45 -14.38
CA VAL A 372 -15.35 -23.64 -12.94
C VAL A 372 -14.79 -22.40 -12.26
N LYS A 373 -15.07 -22.30 -10.95
CA LYS A 373 -14.45 -21.33 -10.05
C LYS A 373 -13.59 -22.05 -9.03
N ILE A 374 -12.38 -21.54 -8.79
CA ILE A 374 -11.51 -22.04 -7.70
C ILE A 374 -12.14 -21.64 -6.36
N ILE A 375 -12.24 -22.60 -5.43
CA ILE A 375 -12.72 -22.35 -4.07
C ILE A 375 -11.66 -22.66 -3.00
N ASP A 376 -10.69 -23.50 -3.34
CA ASP A 376 -9.55 -23.83 -2.48
C ASP A 376 -8.29 -24.14 -3.32
N ASP A 377 -7.25 -23.34 -3.13
CA ASP A 377 -5.97 -23.37 -3.86
C ASP A 377 -4.83 -23.98 -3.01
N SER A 378 -5.16 -24.79 -2.00
CA SER A 378 -4.16 -25.36 -1.07
C SER A 378 -3.31 -26.50 -1.66
N ARG A 379 -3.74 -27.10 -2.78
CA ARG A 379 -3.02 -28.13 -3.56
C ARG A 379 -2.37 -29.26 -2.75
N GLY A 380 -3.19 -30.21 -2.28
CA GLY A 380 -2.70 -31.55 -1.91
C GLY A 380 -2.36 -31.79 -0.44
N GLU A 381 -2.75 -30.93 0.50
CA GLU A 381 -2.76 -31.34 1.92
C GLU A 381 -3.97 -32.25 2.18
N THR A 382 -3.75 -33.57 2.11
CA THR A 382 -4.71 -34.57 2.56
C THR A 382 -5.10 -34.29 4.02
N GLU A 383 -6.39 -34.47 4.33
CA GLU A 383 -6.92 -34.38 5.69
C GLU A 383 -6.06 -35.23 6.63
N VAL A 384 -5.43 -34.60 7.63
CA VAL A 384 -4.98 -35.35 8.81
C VAL A 384 -6.18 -35.35 9.74
N SER A 385 -6.94 -36.43 9.65
CA SER A 385 -8.06 -36.77 10.52
C SER A 385 -7.62 -37.01 11.96
#